data_AF-A0A6P0UHR1-F1
#
_entry.id   AF-A0A6P0UHR1-F1
#
_cell.length_a   1.000
_cell.length_b   1.000
_cell.length_c   1.000
_cell.angle_alpha   90.00
_cell.angle_beta   90.00
_cell.angle_gamma   90.00
#
_symmetry.space_group_name_H-M   'P 1'
#
loop_
_entity.id
_entity.type
_entity.pdbx_description
1 polymer ?
#
loop_
_entity_poly.entity_id
_entity_poly.type
_entity_poly.pdbx_seq_one_letter_code
_entity_poly.pdbx_strand_id
1 'polypeptide(L)'
;MRAITLFLILCCLLPAYSNPVETSELRGEWKGSRIVNAYVVNFNLHIRQTDQGYAATVDFPSQNNFNVSYTLKIKGNEFYLSRENKEGVLIEYKGKINGNTIVGTFHYNNEYMKDKPGIFQLMKSNAKYIKGEQLPDFELTTFNDTGKVSNSTYKGSYLLLDF
;
A
#
# COMPACT_ATOMS: atom_id res chain seq x y z
N MET A 1 49.24 -25.10 41.78
CA MET A 1 49.32 -24.43 40.46
C MET A 1 47.91 -24.27 39.93
N ARG A 2 47.49 -23.03 39.67
CA ARG A 2 46.14 -22.66 39.23
C ARG A 2 46.14 -22.60 37.70
N ALA A 3 45.30 -23.38 37.03
CA ALA A 3 44.99 -23.20 35.62
C ALA A 3 43.67 -22.41 35.53
N ILE A 4 43.80 -21.16 35.08
CA ILE A 4 42.73 -20.24 34.74
C ILE A 4 42.31 -20.59 33.32
N THR A 5 41.05 -20.97 33.09
CA THR A 5 40.48 -21.07 31.74
C THR A 5 39.42 -19.99 31.61
N LEU A 6 39.86 -18.85 31.07
CA LEU A 6 39.02 -17.72 30.69
C LEU A 6 38.32 -18.08 29.37
N PHE A 7 37.06 -18.50 29.41
CA PHE A 7 36.28 -18.75 28.20
C PHE A 7 35.64 -17.44 27.74
N LEU A 8 36.13 -16.94 26.62
CA LEU A 8 35.74 -15.69 25.97
C LEU A 8 34.30 -15.83 25.43
N ILE A 9 33.30 -15.30 26.14
CA ILE A 9 31.93 -15.16 25.61
C ILE A 9 31.91 -13.91 24.72
N LEU A 10 32.30 -14.08 23.45
CA LEU A 10 32.25 -13.05 22.41
C LEU A 10 31.35 -13.52 21.26
N CYS A 11 30.05 -13.70 21.50
CA CYS A 11 29.15 -14.21 20.45
C CYS A 11 27.75 -13.58 20.37
N CYS A 12 27.50 -12.41 20.97
CA CYS A 12 26.15 -11.79 20.95
C CYS A 12 26.13 -10.28 20.66
N LEU A 13 26.91 -9.82 19.68
CA LEU A 13 26.77 -8.46 19.11
C LEU A 13 26.70 -8.54 17.59
N LEU A 14 25.74 -9.31 17.07
CA LEU A 14 25.28 -9.10 15.71
C LEU A 14 24.13 -8.09 15.78
N PRO A 15 24.34 -6.83 15.37
CA PRO A 15 23.22 -5.92 15.20
C PRO A 15 22.27 -6.56 14.20
N ALA A 16 20.99 -6.67 14.56
CA ALA A 16 19.94 -7.06 13.65
C ALA A 16 19.90 -6.02 12.53
N TYR A 17 20.55 -6.30 11.40
CA TYR A 17 20.43 -5.52 10.19
C TYR A 17 19.01 -5.71 9.66
N SER A 18 18.07 -4.89 10.13
CA SER A 18 16.81 -4.70 9.42
C SER A 18 17.16 -3.99 8.11
N ASN A 19 17.18 -4.73 7.00
CA ASN A 19 17.24 -4.10 5.70
C ASN A 19 16.07 -3.10 5.62
N PRO A 20 16.33 -1.79 5.48
CA PRO A 20 15.25 -0.85 5.23
C PRO A 20 14.56 -1.32 3.95
N VAL A 21 13.26 -1.58 4.04
CA VAL A 21 12.43 -1.84 2.85
C VAL A 21 12.71 -0.70 1.89
N GLU A 22 13.19 -1.03 0.68
CA GLU A 22 13.41 0.00 -0.33
C GLU A 22 12.08 0.72 -0.56
N THR A 23 12.08 2.02 -0.34
CA THR A 23 10.86 2.84 -0.39
C THR A 23 10.17 2.76 -1.78
N SER A 24 10.91 2.42 -2.83
CA SER A 24 10.38 2.09 -4.16
C SER A 24 9.36 0.94 -4.16
N GLU A 25 9.41 0.02 -3.19
CA GLU A 25 8.52 -1.13 -3.05
C GLU A 25 7.12 -0.77 -2.55
N LEU A 26 6.86 0.46 -2.10
CA LEU A 26 5.52 0.80 -1.61
C LEU A 26 4.58 1.27 -2.73
N ARG A 27 5.11 1.81 -3.83
CA ARG A 27 4.30 2.26 -4.97
C ARG A 27 3.50 1.09 -5.54
N GLY A 28 2.26 1.37 -5.93
CA GLY A 28 1.37 0.41 -6.56
C GLY A 28 -0.01 0.37 -5.93
N GLU A 29 -0.77 -0.63 -6.36
CA GLU A 29 -2.07 -0.95 -5.79
C GLU A 29 -1.90 -1.98 -4.67
N TRP A 30 -2.62 -1.79 -3.58
CA TRP A 30 -2.67 -2.67 -2.43
C TRP A 30 -4.13 -3.04 -2.17
N LYS A 31 -4.44 -4.32 -2.26
CA LYS A 31 -5.79 -4.85 -2.00
C LYS A 31 -5.90 -5.17 -0.53
N GLY A 32 -6.94 -4.66 0.13
CA GLY A 32 -7.08 -4.81 1.57
C GLY A 32 -8.48 -5.07 2.04
N SER A 33 -8.54 -5.44 3.30
CA SER A 33 -9.76 -5.63 4.06
C SER A 33 -9.57 -5.09 5.46
N ARG A 34 -10.59 -4.42 6.00
CA ARG A 34 -10.68 -4.09 7.42
C ARG A 34 -11.86 -4.81 8.05
N ILE A 35 -11.70 -5.21 9.30
CA ILE A 35 -12.73 -5.88 10.09
C ILE A 35 -13.02 -5.01 11.30
N VAL A 36 -14.29 -4.61 11.45
CA VAL A 36 -14.78 -3.78 12.55
C VAL A 36 -16.13 -4.31 12.99
N ASN A 37 -16.30 -4.65 14.27
CA ASN A 37 -17.56 -5.19 14.82
C ASN A 37 -18.13 -6.36 13.97
N ALA A 38 -17.28 -7.31 13.57
CA ALA A 38 -17.60 -8.44 12.68
C ALA A 38 -18.02 -8.08 11.24
N TYR A 39 -17.97 -6.81 10.84
CA TYR A 39 -18.16 -6.40 9.45
C TYR A 39 -16.82 -6.32 8.71
N VAL A 40 -16.75 -7.02 7.57
CA VAL A 40 -15.59 -6.97 6.67
C VAL A 40 -15.86 -5.94 5.58
N VAL A 41 -14.94 -4.98 5.42
CA VAL A 41 -14.97 -4.00 4.33
C VAL A 41 -13.70 -4.14 3.50
N ASN A 42 -13.88 -4.47 2.22
CA ASN A 42 -12.79 -4.53 1.26
C ASN A 42 -12.51 -3.14 0.68
N PHE A 43 -11.24 -2.85 0.43
CA PHE A 43 -10.79 -1.59 -0.14
C PHE A 43 -9.50 -1.75 -0.94
N ASN A 44 -9.29 -0.87 -1.91
CA ASN A 44 -8.07 -0.80 -2.70
C ASN A 44 -7.34 0.50 -2.35
N LEU A 45 -6.10 0.38 -1.91
CA LEU A 45 -5.22 1.51 -1.63
C LEU A 45 -4.27 1.70 -2.82
N HIS A 46 -4.27 2.90 -3.38
CA HIS A 46 -3.37 3.31 -4.46
C HIS A 46 -2.30 4.23 -3.88
N ILE A 47 -1.03 3.85 -4.03
CA ILE A 47 0.10 4.63 -3.55
C ILE A 47 0.92 5.10 -4.74
N ARG A 48 1.05 6.42 -4.89
CA ARG A 48 1.89 7.05 -5.92
C ARG A 48 3.04 7.80 -5.27
N GLN A 49 4.18 7.83 -5.93
CA GLN A 49 5.28 8.70 -5.56
C GLN A 49 5.05 10.09 -6.17
N THR A 50 5.35 11.13 -5.41
CA THR A 50 5.28 12.54 -5.79
C THR A 50 6.58 13.24 -5.39
N ASP A 51 6.79 14.45 -5.88
CA ASP A 51 7.97 15.26 -5.51
C ASP A 51 8.04 15.56 -4.01
N GLN A 52 6.90 15.47 -3.30
CA GLN A 52 6.78 15.71 -1.86
C GLN A 52 6.72 14.42 -1.03
N GLY A 53 6.89 13.24 -1.63
CA GLY A 53 6.84 11.95 -0.95
C GLY A 53 5.82 11.00 -1.57
N TYR A 54 4.84 10.53 -0.78
CA TYR A 54 3.79 9.63 -1.27
C TYR A 54 2.41 10.28 -1.18
N ALA A 55 1.60 10.04 -2.21
CA ALA A 55 0.18 10.31 -2.21
C ALA A 55 -0.59 8.98 -2.15
N ALA A 56 -1.63 8.94 -1.32
CA ALA A 56 -2.48 7.77 -1.14
C ALA A 56 -3.95 8.09 -1.41
N THR A 57 -4.60 7.25 -2.22
CA THR A 57 -6.06 7.26 -2.37
C THR A 57 -6.63 5.89 -2.09
N VAL A 58 -7.84 5.83 -1.57
CA VAL A 58 -8.53 4.58 -1.26
C VAL A 58 -9.86 4.53 -1.99
N ASP A 59 -10.12 3.38 -2.61
CA ASP A 59 -11.39 2.99 -3.20
C ASP A 59 -12.09 1.99 -2.26
N PHE A 60 -13.38 2.20 -1.99
CA PHE A 60 -14.28 1.29 -1.26
C PHE A 60 -15.39 0.83 -2.21
N PRO A 61 -15.14 -0.20 -3.06
CA PRO A 61 -16.08 -0.58 -4.12
C PRO A 61 -17.46 -0.98 -3.60
N SER A 62 -17.53 -1.71 -2.49
CA SER A 62 -18.80 -2.13 -1.88
C SER A 62 -19.63 -0.97 -1.32
N GLN A 63 -19.03 0.22 -1.21
CA GLN A 63 -19.68 1.44 -0.70
C GLN A 63 -19.83 2.50 -1.81
N ASN A 64 -19.54 2.16 -3.07
CA ASN A 64 -19.56 3.08 -4.21
C ASN A 64 -18.79 4.39 -3.95
N ASN A 65 -17.66 4.31 -3.23
CA ASN A 65 -16.88 5.47 -2.82
C ASN A 65 -15.45 5.33 -3.31
N PHE A 66 -15.00 6.24 -4.17
CA PHE A 66 -13.75 6.13 -4.91
C PHE A 66 -12.90 7.38 -4.77
N ASN A 67 -11.59 7.24 -4.96
CA ASN A 67 -10.59 8.30 -4.91
C ASN A 67 -10.58 9.07 -3.58
N VAL A 68 -10.83 8.40 -2.47
CA VAL A 68 -10.80 9.03 -1.15
C VAL A 68 -9.35 9.31 -0.78
N SER A 69 -8.96 10.56 -0.68
CA SER A 69 -7.59 10.95 -0.31
C SER A 69 -7.28 10.62 1.16
N TYR A 70 -6.08 10.09 1.39
CA TYR A 70 -5.53 9.85 2.72
C TYR A 70 -4.10 10.40 2.82
N THR A 71 -3.73 10.82 4.03
CA THR A 71 -2.35 11.12 4.37
C THR A 71 -1.62 9.80 4.65
N LEU A 72 -0.49 9.59 3.99
CA LEU A 72 0.38 8.43 4.18
C LEU A 72 1.70 8.87 4.81
N LYS A 73 2.12 8.19 5.88
CA LYS A 73 3.44 8.36 6.50
C LYS A 73 4.09 7.00 6.70
N ILE A 74 5.37 6.91 6.40
CA ILE A 74 6.17 5.69 6.52
C ILE A 74 7.42 6.01 7.33
N LYS A 75 7.74 5.13 8.29
CA LYS A 75 8.95 5.25 9.11
C LYS A 75 9.57 3.87 9.31
N GLY A 76 10.59 3.54 8.53
CA GLY A 76 11.13 2.18 8.49
C GLY A 76 10.05 1.20 8.00
N ASN A 77 9.72 0.19 8.81
CA ASN A 77 8.64 -0.75 8.52
C ASN A 77 7.28 -0.33 9.09
N GLU A 78 7.18 0.84 9.74
CA GLU A 78 5.91 1.35 10.26
C GLU A 78 5.11 2.05 9.16
N PHE A 79 3.82 1.71 9.07
CA PHE A 79 2.86 2.24 8.12
C PHE A 79 1.76 3.00 8.85
N TYR A 80 1.51 4.24 8.43
CA TYR A 80 0.46 5.09 8.96
C TYR A 80 -0.36 5.68 7.82
N LEU A 81 -1.67 5.41 7.81
CA LEU A 81 -2.62 5.99 6.86
C LEU A 81 -3.74 6.67 7.64
N SER A 82 -4.05 7.94 7.35
CA SER A 82 -5.09 8.66 8.08
C SER A 82 -5.86 9.66 7.23
N ARG A 83 -7.09 9.95 7.67
CA ARG A 83 -7.90 11.04 7.15
C ARG A 83 -8.95 11.46 8.15
N GLU A 84 -9.47 12.66 7.99
CA GLU A 84 -10.72 13.07 8.61
C GLU A 84 -11.90 12.76 7.68
N ASN A 85 -13.01 12.30 8.24
CA ASN A 85 -14.26 12.14 7.50
C ASN A 85 -15.01 13.49 7.42
N LYS A 86 -16.21 13.51 6.81
CA LYS A 86 -17.01 14.74 6.67
C LYS A 86 -17.58 15.27 8.00
N GLU A 87 -17.56 14.46 9.05
CA GLU A 87 -18.10 14.76 10.37
C GLU A 87 -17.00 15.20 11.35
N GLY A 88 -15.76 15.39 10.89
CA GLY A 88 -14.64 15.74 11.76
C GLY A 88 -14.01 14.56 12.49
N VAL A 89 -14.39 13.31 12.15
CA VAL A 89 -13.86 12.13 12.83
C VAL A 89 -12.58 11.64 12.16
N LEU A 90 -11.51 11.54 12.94
CA LEU A 90 -10.22 11.01 12.50
C LEU A 90 -10.27 9.48 12.36
N ILE A 91 -9.97 9.01 11.16
CA ILE A 91 -9.83 7.60 10.79
C ILE A 91 -8.35 7.29 10.63
N GLU A 92 -7.84 6.27 11.31
CA GLU A 92 -6.43 5.88 11.28
C GLU A 92 -6.24 4.39 11.02
N TYR A 93 -5.20 4.06 10.26
CA TYR A 93 -4.66 2.72 10.09
C TYR A 93 -3.20 2.77 10.51
N LYS A 94 -2.83 1.92 11.47
CA LYS A 94 -1.47 1.83 12.00
C LYS A 94 -1.01 0.39 11.88
N GLY A 95 0.03 0.14 11.10
CA GLY A 95 0.47 -1.22 10.79
C GLY A 95 1.96 -1.34 10.53
N LYS A 96 2.37 -2.55 10.16
CA LYS A 96 3.74 -2.88 9.79
C LYS A 96 3.80 -3.46 8.39
N ILE A 97 4.80 -3.02 7.63
CA ILE A 97 5.13 -3.51 6.30
C ILE A 97 6.00 -4.75 6.45
N ASN A 98 5.58 -5.87 5.85
CA ASN A 98 6.32 -7.12 5.80
C ASN A 98 6.32 -7.62 4.34
N GLY A 99 7.31 -7.17 3.57
CA GLY A 99 7.38 -7.40 2.12
C GLY A 99 6.10 -6.93 1.43
N ASN A 100 5.41 -7.84 0.74
CA ASN A 100 4.19 -7.56 -0.01
C ASN A 100 2.91 -7.53 0.85
N THR A 101 3.04 -7.39 2.17
CA THR A 101 1.89 -7.32 3.09
C THR A 101 2.01 -6.17 4.07
N ILE A 102 0.87 -5.59 4.44
CA ILE A 102 0.79 -4.63 5.55
C ILE A 102 -0.33 -5.11 6.46
N VAL A 103 -0.03 -5.27 7.74
CA VAL A 103 -1.02 -5.71 8.74
C VAL A 103 -1.00 -4.75 9.92
N GLY A 104 -2.17 -4.45 10.48
CA GLY A 104 -2.24 -3.54 11.60
C GLY A 104 -3.64 -3.36 12.18
N THR A 105 -3.77 -2.30 12.95
CA THR A 105 -5.02 -1.89 13.58
C THR A 105 -5.63 -0.71 12.86
N PHE A 106 -6.95 -0.67 12.89
CA PHE A 106 -7.78 0.40 12.35
C PHE A 106 -8.53 1.05 13.51
N HIS A 107 -8.54 2.37 13.58
CA HIS A 107 -9.26 3.13 14.60
C HIS A 107 -10.15 4.19 13.97
N TYR A 108 -11.36 4.30 14.52
CA TYR A 108 -12.30 5.37 14.25
C TYR A 108 -12.39 6.19 15.53
N ASN A 109 -11.81 7.40 15.53
CA ASN A 109 -11.65 8.21 16.74
C ASN A 109 -12.94 8.95 17.10
N ASN A 110 -13.97 8.20 17.51
CA ASN A 110 -15.17 8.74 18.12
C ASN A 110 -15.42 8.07 19.49
N GLU A 111 -16.30 8.65 20.29
CA GLU A 111 -16.58 8.19 21.66
C GLU A 111 -17.06 6.74 21.73
N TYR A 112 -17.74 6.25 20.69
CA TYR A 112 -18.29 4.89 20.64
C TYR A 112 -17.28 3.81 20.26
N MET A 113 -16.26 4.17 19.46
CA MET A 113 -15.29 3.26 18.85
C MET A 113 -13.86 3.42 19.40
N LYS A 114 -13.61 4.39 20.29
CA LYS A 114 -12.27 4.68 20.84
C LYS A 114 -11.55 3.45 21.43
N ASP A 115 -12.31 2.55 22.06
CA ASP A 115 -11.79 1.34 22.70
C ASP A 115 -12.05 0.06 21.88
N LYS A 116 -12.43 0.19 20.60
CA LYS A 116 -12.80 -0.92 19.72
C LYS A 116 -11.97 -0.89 18.43
N PRO A 117 -10.66 -1.22 18.49
CA PRO A 117 -9.85 -1.39 17.30
C PRO A 117 -10.47 -2.38 16.33
N GLY A 118 -10.51 -2.00 15.06
CA GLY A 118 -10.54 -2.96 13.97
C GLY A 118 -9.16 -3.49 13.67
N ILE A 119 -9.13 -4.55 12.87
CA ILE A 119 -7.90 -5.04 12.23
C ILE A 119 -7.97 -4.75 10.74
N PHE A 120 -6.82 -4.55 10.12
CA PHE A 120 -6.73 -4.49 8.66
C PHE A 120 -5.54 -5.28 8.15
N GLN A 121 -5.68 -5.70 6.90
CA GLN A 121 -4.62 -6.31 6.11
C GLN A 121 -4.65 -5.71 4.71
N LEU A 122 -3.46 -5.51 4.14
CA LEU A 122 -3.22 -5.17 2.74
C LEU A 122 -2.26 -6.18 2.15
N MET A 123 -2.46 -6.50 0.89
CA MET A 123 -1.57 -7.30 0.07
C MET A 123 -1.26 -6.54 -1.21
N LYS A 124 0.02 -6.51 -1.58
CA LYS A 124 0.45 -5.81 -2.79
C LYS A 124 -0.12 -6.51 -4.03
N SER A 125 -0.76 -5.74 -4.89
CA SER A 125 -1.25 -6.18 -6.19
C SER A 125 -0.07 -6.35 -7.16
N ASN A 126 -0.19 -7.29 -8.08
CA ASN A 126 0.73 -7.44 -9.21
C ASN A 126 0.37 -6.51 -10.39
N ALA A 127 -0.63 -5.62 -10.22
CA ALA A 127 -1.01 -4.65 -11.22
C ALA A 127 0.19 -3.78 -11.62
N LYS A 128 0.55 -3.82 -12.90
CA LYS A 128 1.70 -3.07 -13.45
C LYS A 128 1.46 -1.57 -13.49
N TYR A 129 0.21 -1.16 -13.64
CA TYR A 129 -0.21 0.22 -13.68
C TYR A 129 -1.28 0.46 -12.62
N ILE A 130 -1.24 1.62 -12.00
CA ILE A 130 -2.27 2.05 -11.06
C ILE A 130 -3.13 3.13 -11.69
N LYS A 131 -4.38 3.19 -11.21
CA LYS A 131 -5.32 4.24 -11.58
C LYS A 131 -4.63 5.60 -11.57
N GLY A 132 -4.83 6.40 -12.61
CA GLY A 132 -4.29 7.77 -12.73
C GLY A 132 -2.80 7.89 -13.05
N GLU A 133 -2.10 6.78 -13.31
CA GLU A 133 -0.83 6.83 -14.04
C GLU A 133 -1.09 6.96 -15.55
N GLN A 134 -0.20 7.68 -16.23
CA GLN A 134 -0.19 7.70 -17.68
C GLN A 134 0.28 6.34 -18.19
N LEU A 135 -0.49 5.73 -19.09
CA LEU A 135 -0.05 4.54 -19.79
C LEU A 135 1.21 4.90 -20.61
N PRO A 136 2.30 4.12 -20.52
CA PRO A 136 3.45 4.34 -21.36
C PRO A 136 3.07 4.16 -22.82
N ASP A 137 3.84 4.78 -23.70
CA ASP A 137 3.67 4.58 -25.14
C ASP A 137 3.86 3.11 -25.49
N PHE A 138 2.87 2.56 -26.21
CA PHE A 138 2.92 1.21 -26.73
C PHE A 138 2.79 1.23 -28.25
N GLU A 139 3.33 0.18 -28.86
CA GLU A 139 3.08 -0.22 -30.24
C GLU A 139 2.81 -1.73 -30.22
N LEU A 140 1.62 -2.12 -30.67
CA LEU A 140 1.18 -3.51 -30.76
C LEU A 140 1.04 -3.87 -32.24
N THR A 141 1.46 -5.08 -32.60
CA THR A 141 1.23 -5.63 -33.94
C THR A 141 -0.07 -6.41 -33.93
N THR A 142 -0.93 -6.20 -34.93
CA THR A 142 -2.17 -6.96 -35.05
C THR A 142 -1.88 -8.42 -35.37
N PHE A 143 -2.75 -9.34 -34.94
CA PHE A 143 -2.53 -10.79 -35.05
C PHE A 143 -2.30 -11.30 -36.49
N ASN A 144 -2.75 -10.52 -37.48
CA ASN A 144 -2.63 -10.82 -38.91
C ASN A 144 -1.47 -10.06 -39.59
N ASP A 145 -0.61 -9.38 -38.82
CA ASP A 145 0.50 -8.54 -39.28
C ASP A 145 0.09 -7.44 -40.29
N THR A 146 -1.21 -7.15 -40.43
CA THR A 146 -1.69 -6.15 -41.39
C THR A 146 -1.59 -4.72 -40.86
N GLY A 147 -1.23 -4.52 -39.59
CA GLY A 147 -1.19 -3.20 -39.00
C GLY A 147 -0.45 -3.12 -37.67
N LYS A 148 -0.08 -1.89 -37.34
CA LYS A 148 0.45 -1.50 -36.04
C LYS A 148 -0.56 -0.57 -35.37
N VAL A 149 -0.75 -0.78 -34.08
CA VAL A 149 -1.65 0.01 -33.24
C VAL A 149 -0.82 0.64 -32.13
N SER A 150 -0.90 1.95 -31.96
CA SER A 150 -0.15 2.67 -30.93
C SER A 150 -1.03 3.59 -30.11
N ASN A 151 -0.46 4.15 -29.03
CA ASN A 151 -1.13 5.16 -28.21
C ASN A 151 -1.67 6.34 -29.06
N SER A 152 -0.94 6.76 -30.09
CA SER A 152 -1.34 7.90 -30.91
C SER A 152 -2.55 7.62 -31.78
N THR A 153 -2.75 6.35 -32.20
CA THR A 153 -3.94 5.90 -32.96
C THR A 153 -5.25 6.23 -32.23
N TYR A 154 -5.22 6.25 -30.89
CA TYR A 154 -6.40 6.43 -30.05
C TYR A 154 -6.37 7.68 -29.19
N LYS A 155 -5.53 8.67 -29.56
CA LYS A 155 -5.45 9.92 -28.83
C LYS A 155 -6.84 10.57 -28.71
N GLY A 156 -7.28 10.82 -27.48
CA GLY A 156 -8.60 11.40 -27.19
C GLY A 156 -9.75 10.38 -27.08
N SER A 157 -9.49 9.09 -27.19
CA SER A 157 -10.46 8.02 -26.99
C SER A 157 -10.27 7.31 -25.64
N TYR A 158 -11.34 6.72 -25.10
CA TYR A 158 -11.23 5.76 -24.00
C TYR A 158 -10.80 4.40 -24.54
N LEU A 159 -9.86 3.75 -23.86
CA LEU A 159 -9.34 2.44 -24.22
C LEU A 159 -9.60 1.43 -23.10
N LEU A 160 -10.07 0.25 -23.49
CA LEU A 160 -10.00 -0.96 -22.68
C LEU A 160 -8.95 -1.86 -23.32
N LEU A 161 -7.84 -2.08 -22.62
CA LEU A 161 -6.82 -3.05 -23.01
C LEU A 161 -7.04 -4.28 -22.13
N ASP A 162 -7.44 -5.37 -22.77
CA ASP A 162 -7.60 -6.68 -22.16
C ASP A 162 -6.57 -7.63 -22.79
N PHE A 163 -5.90 -8.44 -21.98
CA PHE A 163 -4.77 -9.29 -22.38
C PHE A 163 -5.07 -10.76 -22.08
#